data_AF-A0A915XZ76-F1
#
_entry.id   AF-A0A915XZ76-F1
#
_cell.length_a   1.000
_cell.length_b   1.000
_cell.length_c   1.000
_cell.angle_alpha   90.00
_cell.angle_beta   90.00
_cell.angle_gamma   90.00
#
_symmetry.space_group_name_H-M   'P 1'
#
loop_
_entity.id
_entity.type
_entity.pdbx_description
1 polymer ?
#
loop_
_entity_poly.entity_id
_entity_poly.type
_entity_poly.pdbx_seq_one_letter_code
_entity_poly.pdbx_strand_id
1 'polypeptide(L)'
;MADILKPVDAEELKQIEQEPYEQRDLSVGRAVQFLVIIFFTIIGSLIISYFVYQWVLPNQRADMPSVRSEALQRQLPPEPRVQGFPMRDWEKFAAEETRKTTTYELVDETTGKARIPVERAKELILQRGL
;
A
#
# COMPACT_ATOMS: atom_id res chain seq x y z
N MET A 1 -32.93 46.17 -22.12
CA MET A 1 -32.24 44.94 -22.58
C MET A 1 -32.43 44.84 -24.09
N ALA A 2 -31.74 45.67 -24.87
CA ALA A 2 -31.97 45.77 -26.32
C ALA A 2 -30.69 46.28 -26.99
N ASP A 3 -29.58 45.57 -26.82
CA ASP A 3 -28.32 45.98 -27.43
C ASP A 3 -27.35 44.79 -27.61
N ILE A 4 -27.68 43.84 -28.50
CA ILE A 4 -26.74 42.76 -28.91
C ILE A 4 -26.94 42.36 -30.38
N LEU A 5 -27.37 43.27 -31.26
CA LEU A 5 -27.33 43.01 -32.71
C LEU A 5 -26.61 44.16 -33.38
N LYS A 6 -25.30 43.98 -33.61
CA LYS A 6 -24.53 44.85 -34.51
C LYS A 6 -25.25 44.82 -35.86
N PRO A 7 -25.65 45.97 -36.44
CA PRO A 7 -26.20 45.99 -37.78
C PRO A 7 -25.14 45.47 -38.75
N VAL A 8 -25.48 44.46 -39.53
CA VAL A 8 -24.57 43.86 -40.51
C VAL A 8 -24.40 44.88 -41.65
N ASP A 9 -23.16 45.33 -41.86
CA ASP A 9 -22.84 46.31 -42.90
C ASP A 9 -23.09 45.74 -44.29
N ALA A 10 -23.45 46.59 -45.25
CA ALA A 10 -23.72 46.17 -46.63
C ALA A 10 -22.53 45.45 -47.29
N GLU A 11 -21.31 45.76 -46.85
CA GLU A 11 -20.08 45.07 -47.28
C GLU A 11 -19.94 43.70 -46.61
N GLU A 12 -20.30 43.56 -45.32
CA GLU A 12 -20.33 42.26 -44.63
C GLU A 12 -21.41 41.34 -45.22
N LEU A 13 -22.58 41.88 -45.58
CA LEU A 13 -23.64 41.12 -46.28
C LEU A 13 -23.17 40.59 -47.63
N LYS A 14 -22.47 41.42 -48.42
CA LYS A 14 -21.89 40.97 -49.70
C LYS A 14 -20.82 39.91 -49.50
N GLN A 15 -20.01 40.01 -48.44
CA GLN A 15 -18.97 39.03 -48.16
C GLN A 15 -19.59 37.67 -47.75
N ILE A 16 -20.64 37.69 -46.93
CA ILE A 16 -21.40 36.48 -46.54
C ILE A 16 -22.13 35.89 -47.75
N GLU A 17 -22.61 36.72 -48.68
CA GLU A 17 -23.25 36.30 -49.93
C GLU A 17 -22.23 35.74 -50.95
N GLN A 18 -20.99 36.23 -50.93
CA GLN A 18 -19.89 35.79 -51.82
C GLN A 18 -19.16 34.54 -51.32
N GLU A 19 -19.06 34.33 -50.01
CA GLU A 19 -18.51 33.10 -49.41
C GLU A 19 -19.55 32.34 -48.56
N PRO A 20 -20.58 31.73 -49.17
CA PRO A 20 -21.66 31.09 -48.42
C PRO A 20 -21.23 29.81 -47.68
N TYR A 21 -20.13 29.16 -48.07
CA TYR A 21 -19.50 28.01 -47.39
C TYR A 21 -18.16 27.62 -48.05
N GLU A 22 -17.23 27.05 -47.28
CA GLU A 22 -15.98 26.47 -47.82
C GLU A 22 -16.31 25.21 -48.65
N GLN A 23 -16.22 25.31 -49.97
CA GLN A 23 -16.62 24.25 -50.90
C GLN A 23 -15.65 23.06 -50.96
N ARG A 24 -14.48 23.17 -50.35
CA ARG A 24 -13.43 22.16 -50.46
C ARG A 24 -13.28 21.39 -49.17
N ASP A 25 -14.26 20.51 -48.94
CA ASP A 25 -14.15 19.44 -47.95
C ASP A 25 -12.85 18.65 -48.14
N LEU A 26 -12.36 18.10 -47.02
CA LEU A 26 -11.18 17.23 -46.98
C LEU A 26 -11.13 16.34 -48.22
N SER A 27 -10.12 16.55 -49.06
CA SER A 27 -10.01 15.78 -50.30
C SER A 27 -9.98 14.29 -49.97
N VAL A 28 -10.95 13.54 -50.51
CA VAL A 28 -11.15 12.11 -50.22
C VAL A 28 -9.85 11.32 -50.41
N GLY A 29 -9.06 11.64 -51.44
CA GLY A 29 -7.75 11.03 -51.66
C GLY A 29 -6.76 11.22 -50.52
N ARG A 30 -6.66 12.43 -49.95
CA ARG A 30 -5.78 12.71 -48.79
C ARG A 30 -6.31 12.08 -47.52
N ALA A 31 -7.63 12.05 -47.33
CA ALA A 31 -8.26 11.38 -46.20
C ALA A 31 -7.98 9.87 -46.23
N VAL A 32 -8.12 9.23 -47.39
CA VAL A 32 -7.79 7.82 -47.59
C VAL A 32 -6.29 7.57 -47.38
N GLN A 33 -5.42 8.40 -47.95
CA GLN A 33 -3.98 8.28 -47.74
C GLN A 33 -3.61 8.39 -46.24
N PHE A 34 -4.24 9.30 -45.52
CA PHE A 34 -4.02 9.46 -44.08
C PHE A 34 -4.46 8.22 -43.29
N LEU A 35 -5.63 7.65 -43.61
CA LEU A 35 -6.09 6.40 -43.01
C LEU A 35 -5.16 5.22 -43.30
N VAL A 36 -4.66 5.13 -44.54
CA VAL A 36 -3.70 4.10 -44.95
C VAL A 36 -2.40 4.23 -44.15
N ILE A 37 -1.88 5.45 -43.98
CA ILE A 37 -0.68 5.69 -43.17
C ILE A 37 -0.92 5.27 -41.72
N ILE A 38 -2.03 5.66 -41.10
CA ILE A 38 -2.37 5.26 -39.72
C ILE A 38 -2.43 3.73 -39.61
N PHE A 39 -3.11 3.07 -40.54
CA PHE A 39 -3.25 1.61 -40.56
C PHE A 39 -1.89 0.92 -40.59
N PHE A 40 -0.99 1.33 -41.49
CA PHE A 40 0.36 0.77 -41.56
C PHE A 40 1.22 1.13 -40.35
N THR A 41 1.03 2.30 -39.76
CA THR A 41 1.74 2.71 -38.54
C THR A 41 1.35 1.82 -37.36
N ILE A 42 0.06 1.52 -37.21
CA ILE A 42 -0.45 0.60 -36.17
C ILE A 42 0.12 -0.81 -36.38
N ILE A 43 0.05 -1.32 -37.61
CA ILE A 43 0.60 -2.65 -37.94
C ILE A 43 2.10 -2.70 -37.66
N GLY A 44 2.85 -1.69 -38.12
CA GLY A 44 4.28 -1.58 -37.87
C GLY A 44 4.61 -1.57 -36.37
N SER A 45 3.86 -0.80 -35.58
CA SER A 45 4.00 -0.77 -34.12
C SER A 45 3.75 -2.13 -33.48
N LEU A 46 2.74 -2.87 -33.92
CA LEU A 46 2.44 -4.21 -33.40
C LEU A 46 3.54 -5.22 -33.75
N ILE A 47 4.06 -5.16 -34.98
CA ILE A 47 5.16 -6.02 -35.43
C ILE A 47 6.42 -5.73 -34.62
N ILE A 48 6.80 -4.45 -34.50
CA ILE A 48 7.96 -4.04 -33.69
C ILE A 48 7.77 -4.49 -32.24
N SER A 49 6.59 -4.25 -31.65
CA SER A 49 6.29 -4.69 -30.28
C SER A 49 6.38 -6.21 -30.12
N TYR A 50 5.95 -6.99 -31.10
CA TYR A 50 6.07 -8.45 -31.07
C TYR A 50 7.53 -8.89 -31.10
N PHE A 51 8.34 -8.33 -31.98
CA PHE A 51 9.78 -8.64 -32.04
C PHE A 51 10.52 -8.20 -30.78
N VAL A 52 10.21 -7.01 -30.25
CA VAL A 52 10.76 -6.52 -28.97
C VAL A 52 10.35 -7.45 -27.84
N TYR A 53 9.09 -7.91 -27.78
CA TYR A 53 8.64 -8.87 -26.78
C TYR A 53 9.43 -10.19 -26.87
N GLN A 54 9.63 -10.73 -28.07
CA GLN A 54 10.42 -11.95 -28.28
C GLN A 54 11.91 -11.77 -27.93
N TRP A 55 12.47 -10.58 -28.12
CA TRP A 55 13.88 -10.29 -27.83
C TRP A 55 14.14 -9.94 -26.35
N VAL A 56 13.25 -9.17 -25.73
CA VAL A 56 13.37 -8.65 -24.36
C VAL A 56 12.90 -9.65 -23.32
N LEU A 57 11.91 -10.51 -23.64
CA LEU A 57 11.60 -11.65 -22.78
C LEU A 57 12.48 -12.82 -23.25
N PRO A 58 13.65 -13.06 -22.62
CA PRO A 58 14.21 -14.40 -22.69
C PRO A 58 13.12 -15.37 -22.25
N ASN A 59 13.06 -16.56 -22.86
CA ASN A 59 12.13 -17.65 -22.55
C ASN A 59 12.18 -18.04 -21.05
N GLN A 60 11.66 -17.20 -20.15
CA GLN A 60 11.56 -17.42 -18.70
C GLN A 60 10.48 -18.44 -18.36
N ARG A 61 10.04 -19.22 -19.35
CA ARG A 61 9.10 -20.34 -19.19
C ARG A 61 9.80 -21.68 -18.98
N ALA A 62 11.12 -21.74 -18.90
CA ALA A 62 11.84 -22.99 -18.68
C ALA A 62 12.45 -23.15 -17.27
N ASP A 63 12.45 -22.12 -16.41
CA ASP A 63 13.06 -22.21 -15.08
C ASP A 63 12.38 -21.27 -14.06
N MET A 64 11.06 -21.09 -14.13
CA MET A 64 10.37 -20.68 -12.91
C MET A 64 10.36 -21.92 -12.01
N PRO A 65 11.03 -21.91 -10.83
CA PRO A 65 10.87 -23.00 -9.88
C PRO A 65 9.37 -23.06 -9.59
N SER A 66 8.72 -24.10 -10.12
CA SER A 66 7.32 -24.40 -9.90
C SER A 66 7.05 -24.16 -8.43
N VAL A 67 6.22 -23.15 -8.13
CA VAL A 67 5.80 -22.73 -6.79
C VAL A 67 6.49 -23.56 -5.72
N ARG A 68 7.72 -23.16 -5.38
CA ARG A 68 8.55 -23.62 -4.25
C ARG A 68 7.94 -24.85 -3.58
N SER A 69 8.54 -26.02 -3.71
CA SER A 69 8.09 -27.27 -3.04
C SER A 69 7.73 -27.12 -1.55
N GLU A 70 8.20 -26.06 -0.88
CA GLU A 70 7.76 -25.64 0.46
C GLU A 70 6.28 -25.22 0.56
N ALA A 71 5.61 -24.82 -0.54
CA ALA A 71 4.19 -24.52 -0.58
C ALA A 71 3.31 -25.79 -0.61
N LEU A 72 3.84 -26.91 -1.13
CA LEU A 72 3.23 -28.24 -1.00
C LEU A 72 3.39 -28.79 0.43
N GLN A 73 4.41 -28.33 1.13
CA GLN A 73 4.69 -28.64 2.54
C GLN A 73 4.32 -27.47 3.44
N ARG A 74 3.09 -26.92 3.28
CA ARG A 74 2.55 -25.97 4.25
C ARG A 74 2.43 -26.68 5.60
N GLN A 75 3.50 -26.64 6.39
CA GLN A 75 3.48 -27.05 7.78
C GLN A 75 2.45 -26.15 8.45
N LEU A 76 1.30 -26.72 8.78
CA LEU A 76 0.35 -25.99 9.62
C LEU A 76 1.09 -25.65 10.92
N PRO A 77 0.94 -24.42 11.43
CA PRO A 77 1.46 -24.11 12.75
C PRO A 77 0.94 -25.16 13.74
N PRO A 78 1.77 -25.60 14.70
CA PRO A 78 1.33 -26.55 15.70
C PRO A 78 0.06 -26.01 16.38
N GLU A 79 -0.85 -26.91 16.74
CA GLU A 79 -2.11 -26.51 17.35
C GLU A 79 -1.87 -25.61 18.58
N PRO A 80 -2.71 -24.60 18.81
CA PRO A 80 -2.61 -23.74 19.97
C PRO A 80 -2.54 -24.56 21.26
N ARG A 81 -1.43 -24.44 21.99
CA ARG A 81 -1.28 -25.09 23.31
C ARG A 81 -2.10 -24.31 24.31
N VAL A 82 -3.33 -24.76 24.57
CA VAL A 82 -4.19 -24.17 25.59
C VAL A 82 -3.57 -24.40 26.97
N GLN A 83 -3.42 -23.33 27.76
CA GLN A 83 -2.99 -23.42 29.16
C GLN A 83 -4.01 -24.24 29.94
N GLY A 84 -3.60 -25.39 30.48
CA GLY A 84 -4.54 -26.36 31.07
C GLY A 84 -5.22 -25.89 32.36
N PHE A 85 -4.55 -25.05 33.17
CA PHE A 85 -5.05 -24.60 34.47
C PHE A 85 -4.69 -23.14 34.76
N PRO A 86 -5.24 -22.16 34.01
CA PRO A 86 -4.89 -20.74 34.15
C PRO A 86 -5.11 -20.21 35.56
N MET A 87 -6.15 -20.70 36.27
CA MET A 87 -6.47 -20.27 37.63
C MET A 87 -5.37 -20.64 38.64
N ARG A 88 -4.76 -21.82 38.50
CA ARG A 88 -3.69 -22.28 39.40
C ARG A 88 -2.41 -21.47 39.20
N ASP A 89 -2.12 -21.10 37.95
CA ASP A 89 -0.96 -20.28 37.64
C ASP A 89 -1.15 -18.84 38.16
N TRP A 90 -2.39 -18.33 38.11
CA TRP A 90 -2.76 -17.07 38.74
C TRP A 90 -2.59 -17.10 40.27
N GLU A 91 -3.06 -18.14 40.95
CA GLU A 91 -2.92 -18.28 42.41
C GLU A 91 -1.45 -18.30 42.83
N LYS A 92 -0.60 -19.02 42.09
CA LYS A 92 0.85 -19.03 42.34
C LYS A 92 1.47 -17.65 42.18
N PHE A 93 1.14 -16.97 41.08
CA PHE A 93 1.61 -15.61 40.83
C PHE A 93 1.18 -14.65 41.95
N ALA A 94 -0.09 -14.68 42.33
CA ALA A 94 -0.61 -13.85 43.41
C ALA A 94 0.07 -14.13 44.75
N ALA A 95 0.35 -15.40 45.07
CA ALA A 95 1.06 -15.79 46.28
C ALA A 95 2.52 -15.30 46.27
N GLU A 96 3.21 -15.42 45.14
CA GLU A 96 4.59 -14.92 44.99
C GLU A 96 4.68 -13.40 45.15
N GLU A 97 3.79 -12.64 44.50
CA GLU A 97 3.77 -11.18 44.61
C GLU A 97 3.42 -10.72 46.04
N THR A 98 2.48 -11.41 46.68
CA THR A 98 2.15 -11.15 48.10
C THR A 98 3.38 -11.40 48.98
N ARG A 99 4.10 -12.51 48.76
CA ARG A 99 5.31 -12.84 49.52
C ARG A 99 6.38 -11.75 49.34
N LYS A 100 6.65 -11.32 48.11
CA LYS A 100 7.66 -10.27 47.82
C LYS A 100 7.35 -8.94 48.51
N THR A 101 6.08 -8.61 48.69
CA THR A 101 5.61 -7.33 49.24
C THR A 101 5.54 -7.35 50.77
N THR A 102 5.28 -8.51 51.37
CA THR A 102 4.99 -8.66 52.81
C THR A 102 6.14 -9.25 53.62
N THR A 103 7.16 -9.82 52.98
CA THR A 103 8.26 -10.52 53.67
C THR A 103 9.62 -9.86 53.42
N TYR A 104 10.58 -10.16 54.29
CA TYR A 104 11.97 -9.78 54.13
C TYR A 104 12.69 -10.82 53.26
N GLU A 105 13.52 -10.36 52.34
CA GLU A 105 14.27 -11.23 51.43
C GLU A 105 15.62 -10.59 51.12
N LEU A 106 16.70 -11.38 51.16
CA LEU A 106 18.02 -10.91 50.73
C LEU A 106 18.04 -10.94 49.20
N VAL A 107 18.16 -9.78 48.56
CA VAL A 107 18.10 -9.67 47.08
C VAL A 107 19.47 -9.93 46.48
N ASP A 108 20.51 -9.51 47.18
CA ASP A 108 21.90 -9.71 46.77
C ASP A 108 22.78 -9.83 48.01
N GLU A 109 23.28 -11.05 48.25
CA GLU A 109 24.13 -11.37 49.38
C GLU A 109 25.52 -10.72 49.25
N THR A 110 25.99 -10.50 48.03
CA THR A 110 27.34 -9.96 47.77
C THR A 110 27.41 -8.46 48.01
N THR A 111 26.32 -7.74 47.73
CA THR A 111 26.22 -6.29 47.98
C THR A 111 25.48 -5.94 49.27
N GLY A 112 24.99 -6.94 50.01
CA GLY A 112 24.26 -6.76 51.25
C GLY A 112 22.89 -6.09 51.10
N LYS A 113 22.29 -6.15 49.90
CA LYS A 113 21.01 -5.51 49.62
C LYS A 113 19.86 -6.43 50.02
N ALA A 114 19.06 -5.98 50.98
CA ALA A 114 17.84 -6.65 51.41
C ALA A 114 16.59 -5.91 50.93
N ARG A 115 15.56 -6.68 50.58
CA ARG A 115 14.18 -6.21 50.40
C ARG A 115 13.48 -6.25 51.74
N ILE A 116 12.74 -5.18 52.02
CA ILE A 116 11.90 -5.04 53.20
C ILE A 116 10.43 -5.05 52.78
N PRO A 117 9.49 -5.43 53.66
CA PRO A 117 8.07 -5.30 53.41
C PRO A 117 7.68 -3.85 53.10
N VAL A 118 6.70 -3.67 52.22
CA VAL A 118 6.27 -2.33 51.77
C VAL A 118 5.69 -1.51 52.93
N GLU A 119 4.98 -2.14 53.85
CA GLU A 119 4.50 -1.52 55.09
C GLU A 119 5.65 -0.91 55.88
N ARG A 120 6.73 -1.67 56.05
CA ARG A 120 7.92 -1.19 56.74
C ARG A 120 8.63 -0.07 55.98
N ALA A 121 8.71 -0.18 54.66
CA ALA A 121 9.29 0.87 53.82
C ALA A 121 8.54 2.20 54.00
N LYS A 122 7.20 2.17 53.99
CA LYS A 122 6.35 3.35 54.23
C LYS A 122 6.64 3.99 55.59
N GLU A 123 6.68 3.20 56.66
CA GLU A 123 7.01 3.70 58.01
C GLU A 123 8.39 4.37 58.06
N LEU A 124 9.37 3.74 57.42
CA LEU A 124 10.75 4.21 57.37
C LEU A 124 10.92 5.50 56.55
N ILE A 125 10.10 5.71 55.53
CA ILE A 125 10.05 6.97 54.78
C ILE A 125 9.42 8.05 55.66
N LEU A 126 8.28 7.76 56.28
CA LEU A 126 7.58 8.71 57.16
C LEU A 126 8.45 9.17 58.33
N GLN A 127 9.20 8.27 58.95
CA GLN A 127 10.14 8.58 60.04
C GLN A 127 11.32 9.45 59.59
N ARG A 128 11.77 9.30 58.34
CA ARG A 128 12.91 10.05 57.80
C ARG A 128 12.52 11.39 57.19
N GLY A 129 11.22 11.66 57.03
CA GLY A 129 10.71 12.93 56.51
C GLY A 129 11.13 13.22 55.07
N LEU A 130 11.26 12.17 54.24
CA LEU A 130 11.46 12.28 52.80
C LEU A 130 10.16 12.66 52.08
#